data_AF-A0AAW6THQ1-F1
#
_entry.id   AF-A0AAW6THQ1-F1
#
_cell.length_a   1.000
_cell.length_b   1.000
_cell.length_c   1.000
_cell.angle_alpha   90.00
_cell.angle_beta   90.00
_cell.angle_gamma   90.00
#
_symmetry.space_group_name_H-M   'P 1'
#
loop_
_entity.id
_entity.type
_entity.pdbx_description
1 polymer ?
#
loop_
_entity_poly.entity_id
_entity_poly.type
_entity_poly.pdbx_seq_one_letter_code
_entity_poly.pdbx_strand_id
1 'polypeptide(L)'
;CEKWQLDERQNYVVTQSQEINELIEDYMQEISEGFYEPLQPDPIYDEVISFIREVGKVSASSVQRRFSIGYNRAARLIDRMEAEGIVSSVDKSGRRVIL
;
A
#
# COMPACT_ATOMS: atom_id res chain seq x y z
N CYS A 1 28.92 49.21 -17.34
CA CYS A 1 29.01 48.47 -16.07
C CYS A 1 27.66 47.84 -15.75
N GLU A 2 27.31 46.71 -16.35
CA GLU A 2 26.01 46.02 -16.15
C GLU A 2 26.16 44.49 -16.06
N LYS A 3 27.40 43.98 -15.91
CA LYS A 3 27.65 42.53 -15.81
C LYS A 3 27.51 41.95 -14.40
N TRP A 4 27.46 42.78 -13.36
CA TRP A 4 27.39 42.31 -11.96
C TRP A 4 25.97 41.98 -11.48
N GLN A 5 24.93 42.59 -12.08
CA GLN A 5 23.54 42.38 -11.64
C GLN A 5 22.89 41.09 -12.17
N LEU A 6 23.47 40.45 -13.19
CA LEU A 6 22.94 39.22 -13.78
C LEU A 6 23.45 37.95 -13.07
N ASP A 7 24.62 38.00 -12.44
CA ASP A 7 25.26 36.86 -11.77
C ASP A 7 24.60 36.55 -10.41
N GLU A 8 24.24 37.59 -9.64
CA GLU A 8 23.56 37.43 -8.34
C GLU A 8 22.15 36.86 -8.46
N ARG A 9 21.43 37.16 -9.55
CA ARG A 9 20.10 36.61 -9.81
C ARG A 9 20.13 35.12 -10.18
N GLN A 10 21.16 34.68 -10.89
CA GLN A 10 21.32 33.26 -11.23
C GLN A 10 21.76 32.45 -10.00
N ASN A 11 22.60 33.02 -9.14
CA ASN A 11 23.03 32.38 -7.90
C ASN A 11 21.88 32.16 -6.91
N TYR A 12 21.00 33.15 -6.73
CA TYR A 12 19.84 33.06 -5.81
C TYR A 12 18.86 31.93 -6.16
N VAL A 13 18.59 31.72 -7.46
CA VAL A 13 17.66 30.67 -7.92
C VAL A 13 18.24 29.27 -7.71
N VAL A 14 19.57 29.13 -7.83
CA VAL A 14 20.27 27.86 -7.60
C VAL A 14 20.33 27.53 -6.11
N THR A 15 20.65 28.49 -5.23
CA THR A 15 20.68 28.27 -3.77
C THR A 15 19.30 27.90 -3.21
N GLN A 16 18.26 28.62 -3.62
CA GLN A 16 16.89 28.35 -3.18
C GLN A 16 16.36 26.98 -3.67
N SER A 17 16.87 26.49 -4.80
CA SER A 17 16.57 25.14 -5.30
C SER A 17 17.28 24.04 -4.52
N GLN A 18 18.46 24.31 -3.95
CA GLN A 18 19.21 23.34 -3.14
C GLN A 18 18.56 23.14 -1.77
N GLU A 19 18.15 24.23 -1.11
CA GLU A 19 17.47 24.16 0.19
C GLU A 19 16.13 23.42 0.11
N ILE A 20 15.39 23.56 -1.00
CA ILE A 20 14.14 22.83 -1.23
C ILE A 20 14.39 21.33 -1.41
N ASN A 21 15.46 20.95 -2.12
CA ASN A 21 15.79 19.53 -2.33
C ASN A 21 16.18 18.85 -1.02
N GLU A 22 16.98 19.52 -0.17
CA GLU A 22 17.35 19.00 1.16
C GLU A 22 16.13 18.82 2.06
N LEU A 23 15.17 19.77 2.04
CA LEU A 23 13.89 19.65 2.77
C LEU A 23 13.00 18.51 2.25
N ILE A 24 13.00 18.27 0.94
CA ILE A 24 12.26 17.14 0.34
C ILE A 24 12.89 15.81 0.77
N GLU A 25 14.22 15.70 0.77
CA GLU A 25 14.93 14.49 1.18
C GLU A 25 14.67 14.15 2.65
N ASP A 26 14.74 15.12 3.55
CA ASP A 26 14.47 14.94 4.98
C ASP A 26 13.01 14.51 5.24
N TYR A 27 12.04 15.16 4.58
CA TYR A 27 10.62 14.80 4.68
C TYR A 27 10.30 13.42 4.09
N MET A 28 10.96 13.04 2.99
CA MET A 28 10.84 11.71 2.40
C MET A 28 11.38 10.63 3.34
N GLN A 29 12.46 10.93 4.07
CA GLN A 29 13.06 10.01 5.04
C GLN A 29 12.15 9.81 6.27
N GLU A 30 11.57 10.89 6.82
CA GLU A 30 10.59 10.81 7.91
C GLU A 30 9.31 10.05 7.52
N ILE A 31 8.78 10.28 6.31
CA ILE A 31 7.61 9.53 5.82
C ILE A 31 7.94 8.05 5.68
N SER A 32 9.12 7.72 5.15
CA SER A 32 9.55 6.33 5.00
C SER A 32 9.59 5.60 6.34
N GLU A 33 10.16 6.21 7.38
CA GLU A 33 10.25 5.56 8.70
C GLU A 33 8.89 5.41 9.40
N GLY A 34 7.95 6.34 9.20
CA GLY A 34 6.62 6.31 9.83
C GLY A 34 5.56 5.46 9.11
N PHE A 35 5.78 5.06 7.86
CA PHE A 35 4.76 4.38 7.04
C PHE A 35 4.95 2.87 6.93
N TYR A 36 6.14 2.36 7.26
CA TYR A 36 6.39 0.91 7.35
C TYR A 36 5.97 0.39 8.73
N GLU A 37 4.67 0.43 9.03
CA GLU A 37 4.14 -0.55 9.97
C GLU A 37 4.29 -1.93 9.30
N PRO A 38 5.12 -2.84 9.83
CA PRO A 38 5.15 -4.21 9.33
C PRO A 38 3.72 -4.75 9.41
N LEU A 39 3.23 -5.32 8.32
CA LEU A 39 1.89 -5.90 8.21
C LEU A 39 1.71 -6.94 9.32
N GLN A 40 1.27 -6.50 10.50
CA GLN A 40 0.95 -7.41 11.59
C GLN A 40 -0.12 -8.36 11.05
N PRO A 41 0.03 -9.67 11.27
CA PRO A 41 -0.95 -10.63 10.82
C PRO A 41 -2.31 -10.27 11.40
N ASP A 42 -3.29 -10.21 10.51
CA ASP A 42 -4.63 -9.80 10.87
C ASP A 42 -5.25 -10.85 11.81
N PRO A 43 -5.83 -10.46 12.96
CA PRO A 43 -6.33 -11.41 13.96
C PRO A 43 -7.41 -12.37 13.43
N ILE A 44 -8.15 -11.99 12.38
CA ILE A 44 -9.19 -12.85 11.79
C ILE A 44 -8.68 -13.69 10.61
N TYR A 45 -7.38 -13.63 10.28
CA TYR A 45 -6.82 -14.31 9.11
C TYR A 45 -7.10 -15.81 9.11
N ASP A 46 -6.82 -16.49 10.23
CA ASP A 46 -7.00 -17.93 10.38
C ASP A 46 -8.48 -18.35 10.31
N GLU A 47 -9.37 -17.52 10.86
CA GLU A 47 -10.82 -17.74 10.78
C GLU A 47 -11.32 -17.63 9.35
N VAL A 48 -10.80 -16.65 8.60
CA VAL A 48 -11.16 -16.45 7.19
C VAL A 48 -10.68 -17.63 6.34
N ILE A 49 -9.48 -18.16 6.58
CA ILE A 49 -9.00 -19.38 5.90
C ILE A 49 -9.94 -20.55 6.16
N SER A 50 -10.33 -20.76 7.41
CA SER A 50 -11.24 -21.84 7.80
C SER A 50 -12.59 -21.71 7.09
N PHE A 51 -13.15 -20.50 7.04
CA PHE A 51 -14.38 -20.22 6.29
C PHE A 51 -14.23 -20.47 4.79
N ILE A 52 -13.11 -20.08 4.18
CA ILE A 52 -12.87 -20.29 2.74
C ILE A 52 -12.76 -21.77 2.42
N ARG A 53 -12.12 -22.56 3.30
CA ARG A 53 -12.05 -24.02 3.18
C ARG A 53 -13.42 -24.69 3.21
N GLU A 54 -14.35 -24.17 4.02
CA GLU A 54 -15.73 -24.68 4.08
C GLU A 54 -16.55 -24.35 2.82
N VAL A 55 -16.42 -23.13 2.29
CA VAL A 55 -17.23 -22.67 1.15
C VAL A 55 -16.65 -23.12 -0.21
N GLY A 56 -15.33 -23.27 -0.31
CA GLY A 56 -14.59 -23.66 -1.52
C GLY A 56 -14.49 -22.58 -2.61
N LYS A 57 -15.42 -21.61 -2.65
CA LYS A 57 -15.38 -20.42 -3.53
C LYS A 57 -15.60 -19.16 -2.72
N VAL A 58 -14.72 -18.18 -2.87
CA VAL A 58 -14.80 -16.94 -2.08
C VAL A 58 -14.64 -15.68 -2.94
N SER A 59 -15.27 -14.59 -2.49
CA SER A 59 -15.07 -13.23 -2.99
C SER A 59 -14.83 -12.29 -1.81
N ALA A 60 -14.15 -11.15 -2.04
CA ALA A 60 -13.91 -10.14 -1.01
C ALA A 60 -15.21 -9.66 -0.35
N SER A 61 -16.28 -9.49 -1.14
CA SER A 61 -17.62 -9.14 -0.66
C SER A 61 -18.27 -10.20 0.24
N SER A 62 -17.90 -11.48 0.10
CA SER A 62 -18.41 -12.56 0.95
C SER A 62 -17.71 -12.57 2.31
N VAL A 63 -16.39 -12.37 2.32
CA VAL A 63 -15.62 -12.20 3.57
C VAL A 63 -16.06 -10.93 4.31
N GLN A 64 -16.25 -9.83 3.58
CA GLN A 64 -16.74 -8.55 4.12
C GLN A 64 -18.03 -8.73 4.93
N ARG A 65 -19.02 -9.41 4.36
CA ARG A 65 -20.33 -9.63 5.00
C ARG A 65 -20.28 -10.64 6.13
N ARG A 66 -19.46 -11.69 6.01
CA ARG A 66 -19.37 -12.77 7.00
C ARG A 66 -18.69 -12.34 8.30
N PHE A 67 -17.67 -11.49 8.18
CA PHE A 67 -16.83 -11.02 9.29
C PHE A 67 -17.07 -9.54 9.64
N SER A 68 -18.03 -8.88 8.98
CA SER A 68 -18.39 -7.47 9.21
C SER A 68 -17.19 -6.51 9.13
N ILE A 69 -16.25 -6.76 8.21
CA ILE A 69 -15.06 -5.94 7.99
C ILE A 69 -15.22 -5.01 6.79
N GLY A 70 -14.34 -4.00 6.65
CA GLY A 70 -14.30 -3.15 5.46
C GLY A 70 -13.80 -3.90 4.21
N TYR A 71 -14.23 -3.45 3.02
CA TYR A 71 -13.88 -4.08 1.74
C TYR A 71 -12.36 -4.15 1.51
N ASN A 72 -11.64 -3.06 1.76
CA ASN A 72 -10.18 -3.01 1.56
C ASN A 72 -9.44 -4.01 2.46
N ARG A 73 -9.93 -4.21 3.70
CA ARG A 73 -9.38 -5.21 4.62
C ARG A 73 -9.63 -6.63 4.07
N ALA A 74 -10.86 -6.91 3.63
CA ALA A 74 -11.19 -8.19 3.02
C ALA A 74 -10.35 -8.48 1.76
N ALA A 75 -10.14 -7.48 0.90
CA ALA A 75 -9.29 -7.59 -0.29
C ALA A 75 -7.85 -7.92 0.10
N ARG A 76 -7.24 -7.17 1.03
CA ARG A 76 -5.88 -7.43 1.52
C ARG A 76 -5.69 -8.82 2.11
N LEU A 77 -6.68 -9.32 2.86
CA LEU A 77 -6.63 -10.68 3.41
C LEU A 77 -6.59 -11.73 2.29
N ILE A 78 -7.44 -11.54 1.28
CA ILE A 78 -7.51 -12.44 0.14
C ILE A 78 -6.23 -12.36 -0.72
N ASP A 79 -5.68 -11.17 -0.94
CA ASP A 79 -4.45 -11.00 -1.74
C ASP A 79 -3.25 -11.63 -1.02
N ARG A 80 -3.21 -11.55 0.31
CA ARG A 80 -2.24 -12.30 1.12
C ARG A 80 -2.40 -13.81 0.96
N MET A 81 -3.64 -14.31 0.99
CA MET A 81 -3.91 -15.74 0.77
C MET A 81 -3.51 -16.20 -0.64
N GLU A 82 -3.62 -15.33 -1.65
CA GLU A 82 -3.13 -15.61 -3.01
C GLU A 82 -1.60 -15.69 -3.03
N ALA A 83 -0.92 -14.73 -2.37
CA ALA A 83 0.54 -14.71 -2.27
C ALA A 83 1.09 -15.94 -1.53
N GLU A 84 0.36 -16.45 -0.54
CA GLU A 84 0.68 -17.68 0.20
C GLU A 84 0.28 -18.96 -0.55
N GLY A 85 -0.41 -18.86 -1.70
CA GLY A 85 -0.83 -20.00 -2.50
C GLY A 85 -2.02 -20.78 -1.94
N ILE A 86 -2.84 -20.16 -1.09
CA ILE A 86 -4.06 -20.74 -0.52
C ILE A 86 -5.25 -20.59 -1.47
N VAL A 87 -5.33 -19.46 -2.18
CA VAL A 87 -6.41 -19.18 -3.14
C VAL A 87 -5.87 -18.90 -4.54
N SER A 88 -6.66 -19.23 -5.54
CA SER A 88 -6.36 -18.95 -6.95
C SER A 88 -6.40 -17.46 -7.27
N SER A 89 -5.87 -17.12 -8.43
CA SER A 89 -6.14 -15.83 -9.05
C SER A 89 -7.62 -15.58 -9.29
N VAL A 90 -7.95 -14.31 -9.41
CA VAL A 90 -9.32 -13.85 -9.60
C VAL A 90 -9.87 -14.32 -10.96
N ASP A 91 -11.04 -14.96 -10.94
CA ASP A 91 -11.80 -15.27 -12.15
C ASP A 91 -12.47 -14.01 -12.72
N LYS A 92 -12.94 -14.07 -13.97
CA LYS A 92 -13.70 -13.01 -14.66
C LYS A 92 -14.89 -12.48 -13.84
N SER A 93 -15.42 -13.30 -12.93
CA SER A 93 -16.54 -12.95 -12.04
C SER A 93 -16.11 -12.30 -10.71
N GLY A 94 -14.82 -12.03 -10.49
CA GLY A 94 -14.32 -11.48 -9.22
C GLY A 94 -14.26 -12.50 -8.07
N ARG A 95 -14.24 -13.80 -8.39
CA ARG A 95 -14.25 -14.91 -7.43
C ARG A 95 -12.93 -15.66 -7.47
N ARG A 96 -12.54 -16.27 -6.36
CA ARG A 96 -11.34 -17.10 -6.22
C ARG A 96 -11.72 -18.49 -5.72
N VAL A 97 -10.93 -19.49 -6.10
CA VAL A 97 -11.11 -20.90 -5.71
C VAL A 97 -9.97 -21.30 -4.80
N ILE A 98 -10.23 -22.14 -3.81
CA ILE A 98 -9.17 -22.70 -2.96
C ILE A 98 -8.31 -23.71 -3.75
N LEU A 99 -6.99 -23.69 -3.53
CA LEU A 99 -6.03 -24.58 -4.19
C LEU A 99 -5.84 -25.91 -3.46
#